data_AF-A0A3E2CMQ0-F1
#
_entry.id   AF-A0A3E2CMQ0-F1
#
_cell.length_a   1.000
_cell.length_b   1.000
_cell.length_c   1.000
_cell.angle_alpha   90.00
_cell.angle_beta   90.00
_cell.angle_gamma   90.00
#
_symmetry.space_group_name_H-M   'P 1'
#
loop_
_entity.id
_entity.type
_entity.pdbx_description
1 polymer ?
#
loop_
_entity_poly.entity_id
_entity_poly.type
_entity_poly.pdbx_seq_one_letter_code
_entity_poly.pdbx_strand_id
1 'polypeptide(L)' 'MKINSKPVTGTSFAYDGCHKIYICENTQDEQDAQKTGYTIHPISELENTYENSCDLRFIHNWTLDKDYVSQLEPALFQE' A
#
# COMPACT_ATOMS: atom_id res chain seq x y z
N MET A 1 0.98 -7.93 -10.43
CA MET A 1 2.00 -7.60 -9.41
C MET A 1 1.82 -8.45 -8.17
N LYS A 2 2.95 -8.77 -7.53
CA LYS A 2 3.06 -9.42 -6.22
C LYS A 2 4.07 -8.66 -5.38
N ILE A 3 3.90 -8.71 -4.07
CA ILE A 3 4.83 -8.15 -3.09
C ILE A 3 5.18 -9.26 -2.11
N ASN A 4 6.47 -9.58 -1.95
CA ASN A 4 6.93 -10.69 -1.10
C ASN A 4 6.21 -12.01 -1.42
N SER A 5 6.05 -12.32 -2.73
CA SER A 5 5.28 -13.46 -3.25
C SER A 5 3.77 -13.45 -2.99
N LYS A 6 3.23 -12.43 -2.33
CA LYS A 6 1.79 -12.27 -2.05
C LYS A 6 1.11 -11.50 -3.19
N PRO A 7 0.01 -12.00 -3.77
CA PRO A 7 -0.68 -11.34 -4.87
C PRO A 7 -1.40 -10.07 -4.40
N VAL A 8 -1.22 -8.97 -5.12
CA VAL A 8 -1.94 -7.71 -4.88
C VAL A 8 -3.18 -7.69 -5.77
N THR A 9 -4.36 -7.51 -5.17
CA THR A 9 -5.64 -7.50 -5.90
C THR A 9 -6.21 -6.10 -6.14
N GLY A 10 -5.66 -5.07 -5.49
CA GLY A 10 -6.10 -3.68 -5.62
C GLY A 10 -5.54 -2.94 -6.84
N THR A 11 -6.25 -1.92 -7.31
CA THR A 11 -5.82 -1.03 -8.41
C THR A 11 -5.28 0.31 -7.92
N SER A 12 -5.39 0.60 -6.62
CA SER A 12 -4.94 1.83 -5.99
C SER A 12 -4.42 1.56 -4.58
N PHE A 13 -3.77 2.55 -3.99
CA PHE A 13 -3.34 2.50 -2.60
C PHE A 13 -3.52 3.87 -1.93
N ALA A 14 -3.77 3.84 -0.63
CA ALA A 14 -3.82 5.00 0.24
C ALA A 14 -2.45 5.24 0.88
N TYR A 15 -2.00 6.48 0.88
CA TYR A 15 -0.71 6.90 1.42
C TYR A 15 -0.86 8.08 2.39
N ASP A 16 -0.16 8.02 3.52
CA ASP A 16 -0.18 9.08 4.54
C ASP A 16 0.82 10.21 4.28
N GLY A 17 1.65 10.09 3.24
CA GLY A 17 2.71 11.05 2.94
C GLY A 17 4.07 10.71 3.55
N CYS A 18 4.22 9.60 4.28
CA CYS A 18 5.52 9.23 4.86
C CYS A 18 5.87 7.73 4.85
N HIS A 19 5.01 6.86 5.39
CA HIS A 19 5.36 5.45 5.62
C HIS A 19 4.17 4.49 5.75
N LYS A 20 2.93 4.99 5.84
CA LYS A 20 1.75 4.13 5.92
C LYS A 20 1.18 3.98 4.52
N ILE A 21 1.29 2.77 3.98
CA ILE A 21 0.81 2.44 2.64
C ILE A 21 -0.24 1.32 2.78
N TYR A 22 -1.44 1.58 2.29
CA TYR A 22 -2.54 0.63 2.33
C TYR A 22 -3.08 0.34 0.93
N ILE A 23 -3.08 -0.92 0.51
CA ILE A 23 -3.71 -1.35 -0.73
C ILE A 23 -5.23 -1.23 -0.59
N CYS A 24 -5.85 -0.54 -1.53
CA CYS A 24 -7.30 -0.48 -1.67
C CYS A 24 -7.75 -1.57 -2.64
N GLU A 25 -8.48 -2.57 -2.16
CA GLU A 25 -8.89 -3.73 -2.95
C GLU A 25 -10.27 -3.53 -3.60
N ASN A 26 -11.00 -2.51 -3.17
CA ASN A 26 -12.32 -2.16 -3.68
C ASN A 26 -12.59 -0.64 -3.53
N THR A 27 -13.70 -0.17 -4.11
CA THR A 27 -14.09 1.25 -4.07
C THR A 27 -14.44 1.76 -2.66
N GLN A 28 -14.88 0.89 -1.75
CA GLN A 28 -15.18 1.28 -0.37
C GLN A 28 -13.89 1.65 0.38
N ASP A 29 -12.82 0.88 0.19
CA ASP A 29 -11.50 1.17 0.78
C ASP A 29 -11.00 2.55 0.34
N GLU A 30 -11.12 2.87 -0.95
CA GLU A 30 -10.74 4.18 -1.50
C GLU A 30 -11.54 5.32 -0.86
N GLN A 31 -12.87 5.15 -0.75
CA GLN A 31 -13.74 6.17 -0.15
C GLN A 31 -13.43 6.39 1.32
N ASP A 32 -13.16 5.33 2.07
CA ASP A 32 -12.89 5.43 3.51
C ASP A 32 -11.49 6.01 3.77
N ALA A 33 -10.50 5.63 2.96
CA ALA A 33 -9.18 6.24 2.99
C ALA A 33 -9.23 7.76 2.70
N GLN A 34 -9.98 8.17 1.67
CA GLN A 34 -10.19 9.60 1.37
C GLN A 34 -10.86 10.35 2.53
N LYS A 35 -11.91 9.79 3.14
CA LYS A 35 -12.58 10.40 4.31
C LYS A 35 -11.65 10.54 5.52
N THR A 36 -10.67 9.65 5.63
CA THR A 36 -9.68 9.64 6.73
C THR A 36 -8.50 10.58 6.45
N GLY A 37 -8.44 11.19 5.25
CA GLY A 37 -7.40 12.15 4.87
C GLY A 37 -6.17 11.54 4.21
N TYR A 38 -6.23 10.26 3.81
CA TYR A 38 -5.18 9.65 3.00
C TYR A 38 -5.27 10.10 1.55
N THR A 39 -4.11 10.18 0.88
CA THR A 39 -4.07 10.44 -0.57
C THR A 39 -4.12 9.11 -1.31
N ILE A 40 -4.98 9.01 -2.32
CA ILE A 40 -5.12 7.81 -3.14
C ILE A 40 -4.23 7.94 -4.37
N HIS A 41 -3.40 6.94 -4.60
CA HIS A 41 -2.48 6.82 -5.72
C HIS A 41 -2.79 5.57 -6.54
N PRO A 42 -2.51 5.55 -7.85
CA PRO A 42 -2.64 4.36 -8.68
C PRO A 42 -1.60 3.30 -8.28
N ILE A 43 -1.95 2.01 -8.35
CA ILE A 43 -1.06 0.92 -7.93
C ILE A 43 0.29 0.90 -8.68
N SER A 44 0.34 1.46 -9.88
CA SER A 44 1.58 1.61 -10.66
C SER A 44 2.64 2.49 -10.00
N GLU A 45 2.25 3.40 -9.10
CA GLU A 45 3.18 4.27 -8.36
C GLU A 45 3.70 3.62 -7.07
N LEU A 46 3.18 2.45 -6.67
CA LEU A 46 3.40 1.86 -5.36
C LEU A 46 4.88 1.61 -5.04
N GLU A 47 5.60 1.00 -5.97
CA GLU A 47 7.03 0.68 -5.80
C GLU A 47 7.85 1.96 -5.58
N ASN A 48 7.66 2.95 -6.45
CA ASN A 48 8.33 4.25 -6.30
C ASN A 48 7.95 4.96 -5.00
N THR A 49 6.67 4.96 -4.59
CA THR A 49 6.27 5.56 -3.32
C THR A 49 6.89 4.83 -2.13
N TYR A 50 6.97 3.50 -2.18
CA TYR A 50 7.63 2.69 -1.14
C TYR A 50 9.12 3.05 -1.04
N GLU A 51 9.85 3.09 -2.15
CA GLU A 51 11.28 3.42 -2.15
C GLU A 51 11.60 4.84 -1.65
N ASN A 52 10.68 5.79 -1.85
CA ASN A 52 10.82 7.17 -1.38
C ASN A 52 10.22 7.41 0.01
N SER A 53 9.61 6.40 0.63
CA SER A 53 9.09 6.45 2.00
C SER A 53 10.21 6.24 3.02
N CYS A 54 10.01 6.67 4.27
CA CYS A 54 11.02 6.45 5.31
C CYS A 54 11.16 4.95 5.67
N ASP A 55 12.17 4.59 6.46
CA ASP A 55 12.43 3.18 6.82
C ASP A 55 11.33 2.50 7.64
N LEU A 56 10.43 3.28 8.24
CA LEU A 56 9.26 2.74 8.96
C LEU A 56 8.11 2.35 8.02
N ARG A 57 8.35 2.36 6.70
CA ARG A 57 7.37 1.99 5.70
C ARG A 57 6.91 0.55 5.85
N PHE A 58 5.63 0.35 5.56
CA PHE A 58 4.98 -0.95 5.54
C PHE A 58 3.88 -0.95 4.48
N ILE A 59 3.42 -2.13 4.09
CA ILE A 59 2.32 -2.29 3.14
C ILE A 59 1.32 -3.30 3.71
N HIS A 60 0.11 -2.82 4.00
CA HIS A 60 -1.05 -3.65 4.35
C HIS A 60 -2.19 -3.42 3.36
N ASN A 61 -3.28 -4.17 3.44
CA ASN A 61 -4.54 -3.70 2.86
C ASN A 61 -5.28 -2.78 3.83
N TRP A 62 -6.24 -2.01 3.31
CA TRP A 62 -7.01 -1.05 4.10
C TRP A 62 -7.75 -1.68 5.30
N THR A 63 -8.27 -2.91 5.13
CA THR A 63 -8.98 -3.66 6.16
C THR A 63 -8.09 -4.35 7.19
N LEU A 64 -6.76 -4.29 7.00
CA LEU A 64 -5.73 -4.83 7.91
C LEU A 64 -5.75 -6.37 8.11
N ASP A 65 -6.45 -7.13 7.26
CA ASP A 65 -6.43 -8.61 7.28
C ASP A 65 -5.31 -9.19 6.42
N LYS A 66 -4.68 -8.38 5.56
CA LYS A 66 -3.52 -8.75 4.75
C LYS A 66 -2.33 -7.86 5.05
N ASP A 67 -1.23 -8.51 5.38
CA ASP A 67 0.10 -7.93 5.43
C ASP A 67 0.85 -8.31 4.17
N TYR A 68 1.40 -7.32 3.47
CA TYR A 68 2.29 -7.53 2.33
C TYR A 68 3.75 -7.38 2.76
N VAL A 69 4.03 -6.30 3.50
CA VAL A 69 5.36 -5.95 4.01
C VAL A 69 5.22 -5.37 5.40
N SER A 70 5.84 -5.99 6.39
CA SER A 70 5.90 -5.49 7.75
C SER A 70 6.91 -4.34 7.90
N GLN A 71 6.81 -3.57 8.98
CA GLN A 71 7.78 -2.52 9.28
C GLN A 71 9.20 -3.09 9.35
N LEU A 72 10.16 -2.37 8.75
CA LEU A 72 11.57 -2.76 8.65
C LEU A 72 11.81 -4.03 7.81
N GLU A 73 10.78 -4.59 7.18
CA GLU A 73 10.92 -5.71 6.25
C GLU A 73 11.26 -5.21 4.84
N PRO A 74 12.18 -5.86 4.11
CA PRO A 74 12.37 -5.55 2.71
C PRO A 74 11.13 -5.93 1.88
N ALA A 75 10.79 -5.10 0.90
CA ALA A 75 9.77 -5.41 -0.10
C ALA A 75 10.43 -5.92 -1.39
N LEU A 76 9.90 -7.01 -1.93
CA LEU A 76 10.24 -7.54 -3.25
C LEU A 76 9.03 -7.40 -4.17
N PHE A 77 9.08 -6.44 -5.07
CA PHE A 77 8.07 -6.22 -6.10
C PHE A 77 8.34 -7.16 -7.29
N GLN A 78 7.29 -7.82 -7.76
CA GLN A 78 7.34 -8.80 -8.85
C GLN A 78 6.13 -8.58 -9.76
N GLU A 79 6.29 -8.75 -11.08
CA GLU A 79 5.17 -8.63 -12.03
C GLU A 79 4.17 -9.78 -11.93
#